data_AF-A0A0L6Z7K1-F1
#
_entry.id   AF-A0A0L6Z7K1-F1
#
_cell.length_a   1.000
_cell.length_b   1.000
_cell.length_c   1.000
_cell.angle_alpha   90.00
_cell.angle_beta   90.00
_cell.angle_gamma   90.00
#
_symmetry.space_group_name_H-M   'P 1'
#
loop_
_entity.id
_entity.type
_entity.pdbx_description
1 polymer ?
#
loop_
_entity_poly.entity_id
_entity_poly.type
_entity_poly.pdbx_seq_one_letter_code
_entity_poly.pdbx_strand_id
1 'polypeptide(L)'
;MSYYKKIILIIGFTMISFLLCSCTPKDISDTVKISSPDNYEMPLTGDWVVSKQYNKNLESGNSVTPETEASVGKIVSINKNDIVLFDKECFNPEFKIKTVDSKSYLVSKFEINPEALDISQSEIQIVTVTQKDNFFASFIMLDKDNIITYIDGFFYHLVPKLNEDKNNNQANKKESNIKSASQSNKVQDRIINSEKLLYSSEIQKQLSSGILLGLKSYESKGNNIEIPVYRTLWINLGAYSEKPSIDVIPRLIVPRKSGFWFVDVENKLKSSHVESSIFVYPINKNIQQKSQESGIINGGQAYTGVDIFFIGNDYISLELNGSKFNSNANNSNTSFLRLYALDTINSKNSSPIIISNLLGEDAIKALNQGAAAYLTSLNFNERQKMEQIPSNYSFGIIRRNGKWVLRGRLNELDILSEKSSENSNLGDFDIPIILTKDIVAYDSLYPSWSIIKEMVPEAVDAYSSPNRHYVIVITKTSLIVYNVTDGRLGSSPLLTFNLNSKENIIMSQWSTGSYVRTWDEQMKKLIKQ
;
A
#
# COMPACT_ATOMS: atom_id res chain seq x y z
N MET A 1 -45.64 -63.85 0.04
CA MET A 1 -46.17 -62.49 0.34
C MET A 1 -45.11 -61.43 0.71
N SER A 2 -43.83 -61.77 0.89
CA SER A 2 -42.77 -60.81 1.31
C SER A 2 -42.03 -60.12 0.14
N TYR A 3 -41.96 -60.77 -1.03
CA TYR A 3 -41.21 -60.25 -2.18
C TYR A 3 -41.89 -59.07 -2.89
N TYR A 4 -43.21 -59.17 -3.13
CA TYR A 4 -44.00 -58.11 -3.77
C TYR A 4 -44.06 -56.82 -2.94
N LYS A 5 -44.07 -56.91 -1.60
CA LYS A 5 -44.04 -55.72 -0.73
C LYS A 5 -42.71 -54.96 -0.82
N LYS A 6 -41.58 -55.68 -0.96
CA LYS A 6 -40.25 -55.05 -1.14
C LYS A 6 -40.13 -54.37 -2.50
N ILE A 7 -40.67 -54.98 -3.56
CA ILE A 7 -40.67 -54.39 -4.90
C ILE A 7 -41.53 -53.12 -4.94
N ILE A 8 -42.71 -53.12 -4.33
CA ILE A 8 -43.57 -51.93 -4.26
C ILE A 8 -42.89 -50.80 -3.48
N LEU A 9 -42.14 -51.13 -2.42
CA LEU A 9 -41.45 -50.14 -1.59
C LEU A 9 -40.21 -49.56 -2.32
N ILE A 10 -39.50 -50.37 -3.09
CA ILE A 10 -38.39 -49.91 -3.94
C ILE A 10 -38.92 -49.03 -5.08
N ILE A 11 -40.01 -49.43 -5.75
CA ILE A 11 -40.66 -48.63 -6.80
C ILE A 11 -41.14 -47.29 -6.24
N GLY A 12 -41.76 -47.29 -5.06
CA GLY A 12 -42.19 -46.07 -4.37
C GLY A 12 -41.02 -45.14 -4.03
N PHE A 13 -39.90 -45.69 -3.53
CA PHE A 13 -38.72 -44.91 -3.19
C PHE A 13 -38.04 -44.32 -4.45
N THR A 14 -37.96 -45.08 -5.55
CA THR A 14 -37.46 -44.55 -6.82
C THR A 14 -38.37 -43.48 -7.40
N MET A 15 -39.70 -43.61 -7.28
CA MET A 15 -40.66 -42.63 -7.80
C MET A 15 -40.62 -41.31 -7.02
N ILE A 16 -40.38 -41.37 -5.70
CA ILE A 16 -40.17 -40.18 -4.85
C ILE A 16 -38.86 -39.47 -5.19
N SER A 17 -37.81 -40.21 -5.56
CA SER A 17 -36.52 -39.60 -5.93
C SER A 17 -36.58 -38.81 -7.25
N PHE A 18 -37.48 -39.16 -8.18
CA PHE A 18 -37.73 -38.39 -9.40
C PHE A 18 -38.54 -37.10 -9.16
N LEU A 19 -39.28 -36.98 -8.05
CA LEU A 19 -40.01 -35.75 -7.70
C LEU A 19 -39.14 -34.68 -7.02
N LEU A 20 -37.90 -35.02 -6.64
CA LEU A 20 -36.95 -34.09 -5.99
C LEU A 20 -35.91 -33.49 -6.95
N CYS A 21 -35.96 -33.82 -8.23
CA CYS A 21 -35.14 -33.18 -9.28
C CYS A 21 -36.03 -32.37 -10.23
N SER A 22 -36.48 -31.19 -9.77
CA SER A 22 -37.05 -30.17 -10.64
C SER A 22 -36.35 -28.82 -10.41
N CYS A 23 -35.14 -28.69 -10.93
CA CYS A 23 -34.66 -27.41 -11.44
C CYS A 23 -34.59 -27.54 -12.95
N THR A 24 -35.72 -27.33 -13.61
CA THR A 24 -35.71 -26.99 -15.03
C THR A 24 -35.03 -25.64 -15.20
N PRO A 25 -34.07 -25.46 -16.13
CA PRO A 25 -33.68 -24.13 -16.55
C PRO A 25 -34.90 -23.56 -17.27
N LYS A 26 -35.62 -22.66 -16.61
CA LYS A 26 -36.70 -21.93 -17.24
C LYS A 26 -36.04 -20.96 -18.21
N ASP A 27 -36.19 -21.21 -19.52
CA ASP A 27 -36.07 -20.17 -20.53
C ASP A 27 -37.09 -19.09 -20.17
N ILE A 28 -36.62 -18.04 -19.49
CA ILE A 28 -37.36 -16.80 -19.30
C ILE A 28 -37.10 -15.97 -20.55
N SER A 29 -37.73 -16.38 -21.65
CA SER A 29 -38.06 -15.49 -22.75
C SER A 29 -39.43 -14.87 -22.48
N ASP A 30 -39.54 -14.18 -21.36
CA ASP A 30 -40.51 -13.11 -21.17
C ASP A 30 -39.70 -11.95 -20.66
N THR A 31 -39.31 -11.08 -21.59
CA THR A 31 -38.92 -9.72 -21.27
C THR A 31 -40.13 -9.03 -20.67
N VAL A 32 -40.38 -9.26 -19.37
CA VAL A 32 -40.90 -8.20 -18.54
C VAL A 32 -39.84 -7.13 -18.67
N LYS A 33 -40.15 -6.15 -19.52
CA LYS A 33 -39.45 -4.88 -19.54
C LYS A 33 -39.66 -4.34 -18.13
N ILE A 34 -38.72 -4.63 -17.24
CA ILE A 34 -38.65 -3.99 -15.93
C ILE A 34 -38.27 -2.56 -16.28
N SER A 35 -39.27 -1.77 -16.65
CA SER A 35 -39.16 -0.34 -16.56
C SER A 35 -38.86 -0.06 -15.10
N SER A 36 -37.72 0.56 -14.85
CA SER A 36 -37.40 1.14 -13.56
C SER A 36 -38.62 1.90 -13.04
N PRO A 37 -38.97 1.78 -11.75
CA PRO A 37 -40.10 2.53 -11.20
C PRO A 37 -39.95 4.02 -11.53
N ASP A 38 -40.97 4.63 -12.14
CA ASP A 38 -40.89 5.99 -12.70
C ASP A 38 -40.76 7.11 -11.64
N ASN A 39 -40.74 6.79 -10.35
CA ASN A 39 -40.78 7.77 -9.25
C ASN A 39 -39.89 7.43 -8.06
N TYR A 40 -38.62 7.11 -8.28
CA TYR A 40 -37.62 7.45 -7.27
C TYR A 40 -37.14 8.87 -7.56
N GLU A 41 -37.55 9.84 -6.74
CA GLU A 41 -36.80 11.09 -6.65
C GLU A 41 -35.36 10.72 -6.35
N MET A 42 -34.49 10.93 -7.32
CA MET A 42 -33.09 10.56 -7.21
C MET A 42 -32.46 11.46 -6.13
N PRO A 43 -31.97 10.89 -5.02
CA PRO A 43 -31.71 11.66 -3.81
C PRO A 43 -30.46 12.56 -3.91
N LEU A 44 -29.73 12.49 -5.03
CA LEU A 44 -28.60 13.36 -5.34
C LEU A 44 -28.96 14.54 -6.26
N THR A 45 -30.19 14.62 -6.77
CA THR A 45 -30.51 15.62 -7.81
C THR A 45 -30.44 17.03 -7.22
N GLY A 46 -29.64 17.90 -7.85
CA GLY A 46 -29.52 19.29 -7.45
C GLY A 46 -28.14 19.87 -7.70
N ASP A 47 -28.03 21.16 -7.40
CA ASP A 47 -26.75 21.87 -7.31
C ASP A 47 -26.19 21.69 -5.90
N TRP A 48 -24.95 21.27 -5.80
CA TRP A 48 -24.23 21.07 -4.55
C TRP A 48 -23.01 21.98 -4.49
N VAL A 49 -22.78 22.60 -3.34
CA VAL A 49 -21.63 23.46 -3.10
C VAL A 49 -20.59 22.68 -2.30
N VAL A 50 -19.33 22.75 -2.70
CA VAL A 50 -18.22 22.21 -1.91
C VAL A 50 -18.10 23.00 -0.61
N SER A 51 -18.43 22.37 0.52
CA SER A 51 -18.31 22.98 1.85
C SER A 51 -16.95 22.74 2.48
N LYS A 52 -16.36 21.56 2.26
CA LYS A 52 -15.05 21.17 2.79
C LYS A 52 -14.30 20.30 1.79
N GLN A 53 -12.98 20.36 1.85
CA GLN A 53 -12.07 19.50 1.08
C GLN A 53 -11.10 18.81 2.05
N TYR A 54 -10.94 17.50 1.91
CA TYR A 54 -10.01 16.68 2.67
C TYR A 54 -9.01 16.05 1.72
N ASN A 55 -7.71 16.14 2.03
CA ASN A 55 -6.68 15.42 1.30
C ASN A 55 -6.55 13.99 1.83
N LYS A 56 -6.43 12.99 0.95
CA LYS A 56 -6.11 11.61 1.37
C LYS A 56 -4.73 11.52 2.03
N ASN A 57 -3.81 12.44 1.75
CA ASN A 57 -2.48 12.51 2.39
C ASN A 57 -2.59 13.12 3.79
N LEU A 58 -3.10 12.35 4.76
CA LEU A 58 -3.01 12.72 6.17
C LEU A 58 -1.64 12.34 6.71
N GLU A 59 -0.75 13.33 6.73
CA GLU A 59 0.37 13.32 7.66
C GLU A 59 -0.10 13.56 9.11
N SER A 60 -0.88 12.67 9.75
CA SER A 60 -0.91 12.40 11.21
C SER A 60 -2.26 11.83 11.65
N GLY A 61 -2.23 11.00 12.69
CA GLY A 61 -3.42 10.64 13.43
C GLY A 61 -4.16 11.88 13.93
N ASN A 62 -5.50 11.77 13.94
CA ASN A 62 -6.44 12.64 14.65
C ASN A 62 -6.14 14.15 14.60
N SER A 63 -6.12 14.72 13.40
CA SER A 63 -6.71 16.04 13.12
C SER A 63 -6.59 16.32 11.62
N VAL A 64 -7.74 16.44 10.95
CA VAL A 64 -7.79 17.01 9.60
C VAL A 64 -7.72 18.53 9.77
N THR A 65 -6.60 19.14 9.41
CA THR A 65 -6.56 20.57 9.18
C THR A 65 -7.04 20.86 7.76
N PRO A 66 -8.04 21.73 7.55
CA PRO A 66 -8.43 22.18 6.23
C PRO A 66 -7.32 23.05 5.63
N GLU A 67 -6.59 22.55 4.63
CA GLU A 67 -5.66 23.37 3.84
C GLU A 67 -6.28 23.79 2.49
N THR A 68 -6.35 25.10 2.30
CA THR A 68 -6.52 25.87 1.05
C THR A 68 -7.77 25.60 0.18
N GLU A 69 -8.74 26.48 0.44
CA GLU A 69 -9.97 26.95 -0.23
C GLU A 69 -10.10 26.93 -1.77
N ALA A 70 -9.18 26.38 -2.56
CA ALA A 70 -9.21 26.53 -4.03
C ALA A 70 -10.43 25.90 -4.72
N SER A 71 -11.11 24.95 -4.07
CA SER A 71 -12.34 24.32 -4.57
C SER A 71 -13.56 24.54 -3.67
N VAL A 72 -13.41 25.15 -2.50
CA VAL A 72 -14.54 25.50 -1.64
C VAL A 72 -15.41 26.55 -2.35
N GLY A 73 -16.73 26.36 -2.33
CA GLY A 73 -17.66 27.21 -3.07
C GLY A 73 -17.89 26.84 -4.53
N LYS A 74 -17.11 25.91 -5.12
CA LYS A 74 -17.42 25.36 -6.45
C LYS A 74 -18.73 24.57 -6.42
N ILE A 75 -19.41 24.54 -7.56
CA ILE A 75 -20.70 23.88 -7.73
C ILE A 75 -20.50 22.55 -8.45
N VAL A 76 -21.15 21.52 -7.94
CA VAL A 76 -21.32 20.20 -8.57
C VAL A 76 -22.81 20.08 -8.89
N SER A 77 -23.15 19.95 -10.15
CA SER A 77 -24.55 19.82 -10.59
C SER A 77 -24.83 18.37 -10.95
N ILE A 78 -25.82 17.76 -10.29
CA ILE A 78 -26.23 16.38 -10.53
C ILE A 78 -27.67 16.41 -11.02
N ASN A 79 -27.88 16.11 -12.29
CA ASN A 79 -29.20 16.03 -12.93
C ASN A 79 -29.47 14.60 -13.44
N LYS A 80 -30.72 14.34 -13.81
CA LYS A 80 -31.12 13.06 -14.40
C LYS A 80 -30.41 12.77 -15.74
N ASN A 81 -30.10 13.81 -16.51
CA ASN A 81 -29.58 13.68 -17.87
C ASN A 81 -28.07 13.96 -17.95
N ASP A 82 -27.52 14.67 -16.98
CA ASP A 82 -26.14 15.12 -17.00
C ASP A 82 -25.60 15.32 -15.57
N ILE A 83 -24.31 15.10 -15.39
CA ILE A 83 -23.59 15.48 -14.17
C ILE A 83 -22.40 16.33 -14.57
N VAL A 84 -22.29 17.50 -13.96
CA VAL A 84 -21.13 18.39 -14.07
C VAL A 84 -20.39 18.38 -12.75
N LEU A 85 -19.20 17.81 -12.76
CA LEU A 85 -18.35 17.58 -11.60
C LEU A 85 -17.00 18.26 -11.84
N PHE A 86 -16.90 19.52 -11.41
CA PHE A 86 -15.77 20.41 -11.72
C PHE A 86 -15.58 20.58 -13.24
N ASP A 87 -14.52 20.02 -13.81
CA ASP A 87 -14.16 20.04 -15.23
C ASP A 87 -14.60 18.76 -15.97
N LYS A 88 -15.28 17.83 -15.29
CA LYS A 88 -15.74 16.55 -15.85
C LYS A 88 -17.25 16.58 -16.08
N GLU A 89 -17.65 16.15 -17.27
CA GLU A 89 -19.06 16.05 -17.67
C GLU A 89 -19.44 14.58 -17.93
N CYS A 90 -20.59 14.16 -17.41
CA CYS A 90 -21.20 12.86 -17.66
C CYS A 90 -22.55 13.06 -18.33
N PHE A 91 -22.79 12.43 -19.48
CA PHE A 91 -24.07 12.50 -20.19
C PHE A 91 -24.80 11.16 -20.12
N ASN A 92 -26.11 11.22 -19.90
CA ASN A 92 -26.98 10.06 -19.65
C ASN A 92 -26.44 9.14 -18.55
N PRO A 93 -26.27 9.67 -17.32
CA PRO A 93 -25.74 8.91 -16.19
C PRO A 93 -26.65 7.75 -15.80
N GLU A 94 -26.05 6.59 -15.55
CA GLU A 94 -26.71 5.44 -14.92
C GLU A 94 -26.27 5.32 -13.46
N PHE A 95 -27.24 5.15 -12.55
CA PHE A 95 -27.00 5.16 -11.12
C PHE A 95 -27.23 3.77 -10.51
N LYS A 96 -26.32 3.34 -9.63
CA LYS A 96 -26.46 2.13 -8.80
C LYS A 96 -26.22 2.49 -7.34
N ILE A 97 -27.19 2.20 -6.49
CA ILE A 97 -27.12 2.48 -5.04
C ILE A 97 -26.91 1.17 -4.29
N LYS A 98 -26.00 1.18 -3.31
CA LYS A 98 -25.85 0.08 -2.34
C LYS A 98 -25.59 0.63 -0.94
N THR A 99 -26.10 -0.05 0.09
CA THR A 99 -25.76 0.21 1.48
C THR A 99 -24.60 -0.69 1.89
N VAL A 100 -23.63 -0.14 2.62
CA VAL A 100 -22.43 -0.85 3.07
C VAL A 100 -22.04 -0.42 4.48
N ASP A 101 -21.33 -1.29 5.21
CA ASP A 101 -20.64 -0.92 6.45
C ASP A 101 -19.59 0.17 6.17
N SER A 102 -19.68 1.28 6.89
CA SER A 102 -18.90 2.49 6.63
C SER A 102 -17.41 2.26 6.83
N LYS A 103 -17.05 1.60 7.93
CA LYS A 103 -15.66 1.28 8.26
C LYS A 103 -15.05 0.34 7.23
N SER A 104 -15.70 -0.79 6.95
CA SER A 104 -15.21 -1.78 5.99
C SER A 104 -15.05 -1.18 4.59
N TYR A 105 -16.01 -0.37 4.13
CA TYR A 105 -15.94 0.27 2.82
C TYR A 105 -14.84 1.33 2.73
N LEU A 106 -14.78 2.26 3.68
CA LEU A 106 -13.81 3.36 3.64
C LEU A 106 -12.37 2.87 3.86
N VAL A 107 -12.17 1.92 4.78
CA VAL A 107 -10.88 1.29 5.02
C VAL A 107 -10.43 0.48 3.81
N SER A 108 -11.30 -0.34 3.23
CA SER A 108 -10.93 -1.18 2.08
C SER A 108 -10.69 -0.39 0.79
N LYS A 109 -11.51 0.63 0.51
CA LYS A 109 -11.46 1.36 -0.76
C LYS A 109 -10.54 2.57 -0.71
N PHE A 110 -10.49 3.28 0.42
CA PHE A 110 -9.79 4.55 0.52
C PHE A 110 -8.72 4.59 1.61
N GLU A 111 -8.64 3.57 2.46
CA GLU A 111 -7.66 3.47 3.56
C GLU A 111 -7.80 4.60 4.58
N ILE A 112 -9.04 5.01 4.83
CA ILE A 112 -9.39 6.05 5.80
C ILE A 112 -10.44 5.51 6.77
N ASN A 113 -10.33 5.89 8.04
CA ASN A 113 -11.38 5.61 9.01
C ASN A 113 -12.53 6.60 8.83
N PRO A 114 -13.80 6.19 9.07
CA PRO A 114 -14.97 7.06 8.91
C PRO A 114 -14.86 8.41 9.64
N GLU A 115 -14.26 8.41 10.84
CA GLU A 115 -14.16 9.58 11.70
C GLU A 115 -13.32 10.70 11.06
N ALA A 116 -12.37 10.37 10.18
CA ALA A 116 -11.56 11.36 9.48
C ALA A 116 -12.33 12.13 8.40
N LEU A 117 -13.54 11.69 8.03
CA LEU A 117 -14.44 12.37 7.12
C LEU A 117 -15.70 12.91 7.82
N ASP A 118 -15.64 13.06 9.15
CA ASP A 118 -16.79 13.43 9.99
C ASP A 118 -17.97 12.42 9.88
N ILE A 119 -17.70 11.15 9.57
CA ILE A 119 -18.71 10.10 9.43
C ILE A 119 -18.83 9.31 10.74
N SER A 120 -20.00 9.39 11.39
CA SER A 120 -20.32 8.67 12.63
C SER A 120 -21.23 7.45 12.43
N GLN A 121 -21.77 7.29 11.22
CA GLN A 121 -22.75 6.25 10.88
C GLN A 121 -22.06 4.89 10.68
N SER A 122 -22.64 3.81 11.20
CA SER A 122 -22.12 2.45 10.98
C SER A 122 -22.34 1.95 9.55
N GLU A 123 -23.39 2.44 8.88
CA GLU A 123 -23.69 2.13 7.48
C GLU A 123 -23.81 3.42 6.67
N ILE A 124 -23.39 3.37 5.41
CA ILE A 124 -23.47 4.48 4.45
C ILE A 124 -24.02 3.99 3.12
N GLN A 125 -24.67 4.87 2.38
CA GLN A 125 -25.13 4.59 1.02
C GLN A 125 -24.09 5.05 0.00
N ILE A 126 -23.74 4.17 -0.92
CA ILE A 126 -22.83 4.46 -2.04
C ILE A 126 -23.63 4.52 -3.32
N VAL A 127 -23.65 5.69 -3.94
CA VAL A 127 -24.21 5.89 -5.27
C VAL A 127 -23.07 5.87 -6.28
N THR A 128 -23.03 4.85 -7.12
CA THR A 128 -22.09 4.73 -8.22
C THR A 128 -22.73 5.24 -9.50
N VAL A 129 -22.02 6.11 -10.21
CA VAL A 129 -22.45 6.66 -11.51
C VAL A 129 -21.59 6.07 -12.62
N THR A 130 -22.24 5.57 -13.67
CA THR A 130 -21.60 5.07 -14.88
C THR A 130 -22.13 5.76 -16.13
N GLN A 131 -21.29 5.89 -17.16
CA GLN A 131 -21.69 6.31 -18.50
C GLN A 131 -21.32 5.22 -19.50
N LYS A 132 -22.32 4.60 -20.14
CA LYS A 132 -22.12 3.48 -21.08
C LYS A 132 -21.20 2.42 -20.48
N ASP A 133 -21.56 1.91 -19.30
CA ASP A 133 -20.81 0.94 -18.49
C ASP A 133 -19.45 1.40 -17.91
N ASN A 134 -18.94 2.58 -18.28
CA ASN A 134 -17.70 3.12 -17.71
C ASN A 134 -17.98 3.84 -16.39
N PHE A 135 -17.19 3.57 -15.36
CA PHE A 135 -17.26 4.31 -14.10
C PHE A 135 -16.96 5.80 -14.30
N PHE A 136 -17.85 6.66 -13.81
CA PHE A 136 -17.67 8.12 -13.81
C PHE A 136 -17.28 8.64 -12.42
N ALA A 137 -18.13 8.40 -11.41
CA ALA A 137 -17.91 8.87 -10.05
C ALA A 137 -18.66 8.00 -9.03
N SER A 138 -18.29 8.13 -7.75
CA SER A 138 -19.08 7.56 -6.65
C SER A 138 -19.29 8.59 -5.55
N PHE A 139 -20.52 8.68 -5.07
CA PHE A 139 -20.94 9.53 -3.96
C PHE A 139 -21.25 8.68 -2.74
N ILE A 140 -20.73 9.09 -1.58
CA ILE A 140 -21.12 8.58 -0.27
C ILE A 140 -22.22 9.51 0.23
N MET A 141 -23.43 8.98 0.41
CA MET A 141 -24.53 9.71 1.02
C MET A 141 -24.51 9.47 2.53
N LEU A 142 -24.40 10.56 3.29
CA LEU A 142 -24.55 10.54 4.74
C LEU A 142 -26.01 10.80 5.11
N ASP A 143 -26.61 11.79 4.47
CA ASP A 143 -28.04 12.09 4.56
C ASP A 143 -28.48 12.88 3.31
N LYS A 144 -29.67 13.49 3.35
CA LYS A 144 -30.24 14.26 2.24
C LYS A 144 -29.52 15.59 1.96
N ASP A 145 -28.77 16.10 2.93
CA ASP A 145 -28.12 17.42 2.91
C ASP A 145 -26.58 17.30 2.92
N ASN A 146 -26.03 16.10 3.05
CA ASN A 146 -24.58 15.87 3.16
C ASN A 146 -24.15 14.67 2.32
N ILE A 147 -23.35 14.97 1.29
CA ILE A 147 -22.74 13.94 0.43
C ILE A 147 -21.24 14.15 0.32
N ILE A 148 -20.50 13.07 0.14
CA ILE A 148 -19.04 13.10 -0.05
C ILE A 148 -18.71 12.45 -1.40
N THR A 149 -17.85 13.09 -2.18
CA THR A 149 -17.27 12.49 -3.40
C THR A 149 -15.76 12.44 -3.31
N TYR A 150 -15.14 11.43 -3.93
CA TYR A 150 -13.69 11.26 -3.96
C TYR A 150 -13.17 11.39 -5.38
N ILE A 151 -12.39 12.45 -5.66
CA ILE A 151 -11.90 12.78 -7.00
C ILE A 151 -10.48 13.33 -6.89
N ASP A 152 -9.60 12.87 -7.77
CA ASP A 152 -8.22 13.35 -7.94
C ASP A 152 -7.40 13.42 -6.63
N GLY A 153 -7.68 12.47 -5.72
CA GLY A 153 -6.97 12.36 -4.44
C GLY A 153 -7.62 13.05 -3.25
N PHE A 154 -8.70 13.80 -3.48
CA PHE A 154 -9.38 14.57 -2.45
C PHE A 154 -10.80 14.07 -2.22
N PHE A 155 -11.22 14.11 -0.95
CA PHE A 155 -12.64 14.04 -0.62
C PHE A 155 -13.23 15.43 -0.59
N TYR A 156 -14.37 15.59 -1.22
CA TYR A 156 -15.15 16.83 -1.19
C TYR A 156 -16.45 16.56 -0.47
N HIS A 157 -16.66 17.27 0.63
CA HIS A 157 -17.94 17.32 1.30
C HIS A 157 -18.81 18.36 0.61
N LEU A 158 -19.97 17.95 0.15
CA LEU A 158 -20.90 18.76 -0.62
C LEU A 158 -22.21 18.91 0.15
N VAL A 159 -22.74 20.13 0.13
CA VAL A 159 -24.02 20.50 0.73
C VAL A 159 -24.94 21.11 -0.33
N PRO A 160 -26.27 21.00 -0.22
CA PRO A 160 -27.19 21.58 -1.19
C PRO A 160 -26.96 23.09 -1.34
N LYS A 161 -26.98 23.57 -2.58
CA LYS A 161 -27.04 24.99 -2.87
C LYS A 161 -28.43 25.49 -2.51
N LEU A 162 -28.55 26.24 -1.42
CA LEU A 162 -29.81 26.88 -1.05
C LEU A 162 -30.18 27.90 -2.14
N ASN A 163 -31.40 27.79 -2.67
CA ASN A 163 -31.96 28.81 -3.55
C ASN A 163 -32.21 30.07 -2.71
N GLU A 164 -31.39 31.11 -2.92
CA GLU A 164 -31.76 32.47 -2.51
C GLU A 164 -32.92 32.94 -3.40
N ASP A 165 -34.14 32.51 -3.07
CA ASP A 165 -35.33 33.05 -3.72
C ASP A 165 -35.69 34.41 -3.12
N LYS A 166 -35.54 35.44 -3.97
CA LYS A 166 -36.43 36.60 -4.09
C LYS A 166 -36.76 37.33 -2.78
N ASN A 167 -35.87 38.24 -2.38
CA ASN A 167 -36.22 39.64 -2.10
C ASN A 167 -34.97 40.39 -1.60
N ASN A 168 -34.24 41.01 -2.52
CA ASN A 168 -34.05 42.46 -2.45
C ASN A 168 -33.49 42.96 -3.79
N ASN A 169 -34.35 43.72 -4.47
CA ASN A 169 -33.98 44.56 -5.58
C ASN A 169 -33.01 45.66 -5.13
N GLN A 170 -32.24 46.13 -6.11
CA GLN A 170 -31.43 47.35 -6.17
C GLN A 170 -30.01 47.26 -5.59
N ALA A 171 -29.04 47.01 -6.47
CA ALA A 171 -28.27 48.11 -7.04
C ALA A 171 -27.34 47.65 -8.18
N ASN A 172 -27.60 48.22 -9.36
CA ASN A 172 -26.65 48.53 -10.44
C ASN A 172 -25.96 47.39 -11.19
N LYS A 173 -26.60 47.02 -12.31
CA LYS A 173 -25.92 46.81 -13.60
C LYS A 173 -24.91 47.93 -13.85
N LYS A 174 -23.66 47.56 -14.17
CA LYS A 174 -22.88 48.26 -15.20
C LYS A 174 -21.89 47.29 -15.84
N GLU A 175 -22.15 47.02 -17.11
CA GLU A 175 -21.17 46.54 -18.07
C GLU A 175 -19.91 47.41 -18.04
N SER A 176 -18.76 46.80 -18.26
CA SER A 176 -17.62 47.53 -18.82
C SER A 176 -16.89 46.66 -19.85
N ASN A 177 -17.19 46.96 -21.12
CA ASN A 177 -16.23 46.86 -22.21
C ASN A 177 -15.12 47.89 -21.97
N ILE A 178 -13.85 47.49 -21.94
CA ILE A 178 -12.75 48.38 -22.32
C ILE A 178 -11.79 47.63 -23.23
N LYS A 179 -11.78 48.08 -24.49
CA LYS A 179 -10.72 47.81 -25.47
C LYS A 179 -9.48 48.65 -25.13
N SER A 180 -8.32 48.03 -25.29
CA SER A 180 -7.06 48.54 -25.83
C SER A 180 -6.57 49.94 -25.43
N ALA A 181 -5.44 49.98 -24.70
CA ALA A 181 -4.42 51.01 -24.86
C ALA A 181 -3.03 50.41 -24.61
N SER A 182 -2.29 50.21 -25.70
CA SER A 182 -0.88 49.86 -25.74
C SER A 182 -0.01 51.09 -25.55
N GLN A 183 0.90 51.08 -24.56
CA GLN A 183 2.27 51.64 -24.61
C GLN A 183 2.94 51.62 -23.22
N SER A 184 3.87 50.67 -22.99
CA SER A 184 5.15 50.85 -22.27
C SER A 184 5.80 49.49 -21.92
N ASN A 185 6.25 48.77 -22.95
CA ASN A 185 7.13 47.61 -22.76
C ASN A 185 8.58 48.07 -22.63
N LYS A 186 9.25 47.68 -21.54
CA LYS A 186 10.66 47.20 -21.50
C LYS A 186 11.22 46.97 -20.09
N VAL A 187 10.56 47.42 -19.02
CA VAL A 187 11.02 47.16 -17.64
C VAL A 187 10.20 46.05 -16.96
N GLN A 188 8.90 45.94 -17.25
CA GLN A 188 8.02 44.94 -16.65
C GLN A 188 8.28 43.50 -17.14
N ASP A 189 8.72 43.32 -18.39
CA ASP A 189 9.00 42.00 -18.97
C ASP A 189 10.25 41.33 -18.38
N ARG A 190 11.16 42.09 -17.74
CA ARG A 190 12.34 41.51 -17.09
C ARG A 190 12.04 41.01 -15.67
N ILE A 191 11.19 41.71 -14.92
CA ILE A 191 10.81 41.36 -13.55
C ILE A 191 9.81 40.18 -13.55
N ILE A 192 8.81 40.21 -14.45
CA ILE A 192 7.82 39.13 -14.59
C ILE A 192 8.48 37.82 -15.06
N ASN A 193 9.48 37.88 -15.95
CA ASN A 193 10.18 36.67 -16.38
C ASN A 193 11.09 36.09 -15.30
N SER A 194 11.76 36.91 -14.49
CA SER A 194 12.56 36.41 -13.37
C SER A 194 11.70 35.80 -12.25
N GLU A 195 10.57 36.43 -11.91
CA GLU A 195 9.65 35.88 -10.90
C GLU A 195 8.94 34.62 -11.41
N LYS A 196 8.51 34.58 -12.67
CA LYS A 196 7.88 33.38 -13.26
C LYS A 196 8.87 32.21 -13.43
N LEU A 197 10.15 32.49 -13.69
CA LEU A 197 11.22 31.48 -13.71
C LEU A 197 11.60 31.00 -12.30
N LEU A 198 11.61 31.89 -11.31
CA LEU A 198 11.82 31.51 -9.90
C LEU A 198 10.66 30.66 -9.39
N TYR A 199 9.41 31.09 -9.65
CA TYR A 199 8.19 30.39 -9.26
C TYR A 199 8.05 29.03 -9.97
N SER A 200 8.40 28.92 -11.26
CA SER A 200 8.42 27.64 -11.96
C SER A 200 9.52 26.71 -11.44
N SER A 201 10.69 27.25 -11.06
CA SER A 201 11.78 26.46 -10.48
C SER A 201 11.47 25.97 -9.05
N GLU A 202 10.70 26.74 -8.27
CA GLU A 202 10.27 26.36 -6.92
C GLU A 202 9.14 25.33 -6.95
N ILE A 203 8.18 25.46 -7.87
CA ILE A 203 7.16 24.44 -8.13
C ILE A 203 7.81 23.16 -8.66
N GLN A 204 8.74 23.24 -9.62
CA GLN A 204 9.47 22.06 -10.11
C GLN A 204 10.26 21.36 -9.01
N LYS A 205 10.86 22.12 -8.08
CA LYS A 205 11.48 21.56 -6.87
C LYS A 205 10.45 20.86 -6.00
N GLN A 206 9.29 21.45 -5.71
CA GLN A 206 8.22 20.83 -4.93
C GLN A 206 7.64 19.57 -5.58
N LEU A 207 7.65 19.50 -6.91
CA LEU A 207 7.19 18.34 -7.68
C LEU A 207 8.26 17.26 -7.91
N SER A 208 9.48 17.45 -7.41
CA SER A 208 10.55 16.48 -7.58
C SER A 208 10.34 15.27 -6.68
N SER A 209 10.64 14.08 -7.19
CA SER A 209 10.66 12.84 -6.42
C SER A 209 11.93 12.04 -6.68
N GLY A 210 12.39 11.33 -5.66
CA GLY A 210 13.42 10.33 -5.79
C GLY A 210 13.18 9.21 -4.79
N ILE A 211 13.78 8.06 -5.00
CA ILE A 211 13.59 6.89 -4.13
C ILE A 211 14.88 6.12 -3.95
N LEU A 212 15.15 5.72 -2.71
CA LEU A 212 16.10 4.65 -2.41
C LEU A 212 15.34 3.33 -2.37
N LEU A 213 15.71 2.42 -3.26
CA LEU A 213 15.28 1.03 -3.22
C LEU A 213 16.41 0.17 -2.69
N GLY A 214 16.15 -0.56 -1.61
CA GLY A 214 17.06 -1.57 -1.10
C GLY A 214 16.66 -2.91 -1.66
N LEU A 215 17.62 -3.62 -2.23
CA LEU A 215 17.40 -4.89 -2.92
C LEU A 215 18.21 -5.98 -2.26
N LYS A 216 17.62 -7.17 -2.24
CA LYS A 216 18.22 -8.41 -1.79
C LYS A 216 18.24 -9.39 -2.94
N SER A 217 19.38 -10.02 -3.17
CA SER A 217 19.51 -11.22 -4.00
C SER A 217 20.35 -12.25 -3.25
N TYR A 218 20.62 -13.39 -3.88
CA TYR A 218 21.46 -14.44 -3.29
C TYR A 218 22.63 -14.74 -4.19
N GLU A 219 23.81 -14.87 -3.57
CA GLU A 219 25.02 -15.36 -4.23
C GLU A 219 25.31 -16.77 -3.74
N SER A 220 25.64 -17.67 -4.67
CA SER A 220 26.13 -19.00 -4.30
C SER A 220 27.61 -18.90 -3.94
N LYS A 221 27.95 -19.20 -2.70
CA LYS A 221 29.32 -19.55 -2.31
C LYS A 221 29.42 -21.07 -2.16
N GLY A 222 30.60 -21.63 -2.43
CA GLY A 222 30.84 -23.07 -2.60
C GLY A 222 30.06 -24.01 -1.68
N ASN A 223 29.80 -25.24 -2.15
CA ASN A 223 28.85 -26.21 -1.58
C ASN A 223 27.36 -25.79 -1.71
N ASN A 224 26.98 -25.00 -2.73
CA ASN A 224 25.59 -24.57 -2.99
C ASN A 224 24.93 -23.76 -1.85
N ILE A 225 25.72 -23.09 -1.00
CA ILE A 225 25.17 -22.23 0.05
C ILE A 225 24.78 -20.89 -0.57
N GLU A 226 23.49 -20.57 -0.58
CA GLU A 226 22.97 -19.25 -0.98
C GLU A 226 23.14 -18.26 0.19
N ILE A 227 23.89 -17.17 -0.04
CA ILE A 227 24.13 -16.11 0.94
C ILE A 227 23.43 -14.84 0.47
N PRO A 228 22.65 -14.16 1.33
CA PRO A 228 21.99 -12.93 0.93
C PRO A 228 23.01 -11.82 0.70
N VAL A 229 22.86 -11.11 -0.42
CA VAL A 229 23.64 -9.92 -0.76
C VAL A 229 22.70 -8.75 -1.04
N TYR A 230 23.16 -7.55 -0.68
CA TYR A 230 22.33 -6.37 -0.64
C TYR A 230 22.94 -5.22 -1.42
N ARG A 231 22.09 -4.47 -2.12
CA ARG A 231 22.47 -3.21 -2.78
C ARG A 231 21.36 -2.18 -2.67
N THR A 232 21.70 -0.92 -2.87
CA THR A 232 20.73 0.17 -2.94
C THR A 232 20.76 0.81 -4.32
N LEU A 233 19.58 1.02 -4.90
CA LEU A 233 19.38 1.88 -6.07
C LEU A 233 18.90 3.23 -5.59
N TRP A 234 19.59 4.29 -5.98
CA TRP A 234 19.05 5.64 -5.94
C TRP A 234 18.43 5.94 -7.29
N ILE A 235 17.11 6.14 -7.32
CA ILE A 235 16.38 6.50 -8.53
C ILE A 235 15.95 7.95 -8.38
N ASN A 236 16.64 8.82 -9.09
CA ASN A 236 16.26 10.22 -9.18
C ASN A 236 15.26 10.38 -10.32
N LEU A 237 14.00 10.66 -9.98
CA LEU A 237 12.92 10.84 -10.96
C LEU A 237 12.78 12.31 -11.39
N GLY A 238 13.53 13.23 -10.76
CA GLY A 238 13.49 14.66 -11.05
C GLY A 238 12.10 15.28 -10.94
N ALA A 239 11.96 16.48 -11.50
CA ALA A 239 10.65 17.05 -11.80
C ALA A 239 10.00 16.31 -12.99
N TYR A 240 8.67 16.42 -13.17
CA TYR A 240 7.87 15.70 -14.19
C TYR A 240 8.46 15.70 -15.62
N SER A 241 9.24 16.73 -15.99
CA SER A 241 9.87 16.88 -17.31
C SER A 241 11.32 16.40 -17.42
N GLU A 242 11.94 15.97 -16.32
CA GLU A 242 13.33 15.55 -16.30
C GLU A 242 13.45 14.04 -16.57
N LYS A 243 14.52 13.63 -17.26
CA LYS A 243 14.76 12.21 -17.51
C LYS A 243 15.21 11.52 -16.21
N PRO A 244 14.54 10.44 -15.78
CA PRO A 244 14.99 9.69 -14.62
C PRO A 244 16.40 9.13 -14.77
N SER A 245 17.09 8.98 -13.66
CA SER A 245 18.42 8.34 -13.59
C SER A 245 18.48 7.33 -12.44
N ILE A 246 19.34 6.32 -12.59
CA ILE A 246 19.59 5.30 -11.56
C ILE A 246 21.07 5.23 -11.26
N ASP A 247 21.37 5.35 -9.97
CA ASP A 247 22.67 5.14 -9.38
C ASP A 247 22.66 3.85 -8.55
N VAL A 248 23.68 3.00 -8.70
CA VAL A 248 23.78 1.71 -8.00
C VAL A 248 24.86 1.81 -6.93
N ILE A 249 24.50 1.46 -5.70
CA ILE A 249 25.41 1.44 -4.56
C ILE A 249 25.46 0.01 -4.02
N PRO A 250 26.64 -0.66 -3.99
CA PRO A 250 26.76 -2.08 -3.68
C PRO A 250 26.63 -2.41 -2.18
N ARG A 251 25.81 -1.65 -1.46
CA ARG A 251 25.56 -1.74 0.00
C ARG A 251 24.15 -1.25 0.32
N LEU A 252 23.58 -1.69 1.44
CA LEU A 252 22.29 -1.20 1.91
C LEU A 252 22.47 0.15 2.62
N ILE A 253 21.78 1.18 2.13
CA ILE A 253 21.79 2.54 2.70
C ILE A 253 20.39 2.91 3.16
N VAL A 254 20.26 3.32 4.42
CA VAL A 254 18.98 3.68 5.04
C VAL A 254 18.99 5.15 5.43
N PRO A 255 17.98 5.94 5.02
CA PRO A 255 17.77 7.30 5.51
C PRO A 255 17.21 7.28 6.94
N ARG A 256 17.94 7.91 7.87
CA ARG A 256 17.53 8.19 9.24
C ARG A 256 17.36 9.70 9.44
N LYS A 257 16.69 10.09 10.55
CA LYS A 257 16.63 11.51 10.99
C LYS A 257 18.01 12.15 11.16
N SER A 258 19.03 11.35 11.49
CA SER A 258 20.44 11.79 11.66
C SER A 258 21.28 11.74 10.39
N GLY A 259 20.68 11.47 9.23
CA GLY A 259 21.37 11.28 7.95
C GLY A 259 21.34 9.82 7.50
N PHE A 260 22.26 9.43 6.61
CA PHE A 260 22.28 8.08 6.06
C PHE A 260 23.15 7.13 6.87
N TRP A 261 22.71 5.88 6.93
CA TRP A 261 23.36 4.80 7.64
C TRP A 261 23.57 3.61 6.71
N PHE A 262 24.69 2.92 6.89
CA PHE A 262 24.91 1.61 6.28
C PHE A 262 24.28 0.52 7.14
N VAL A 263 23.82 -0.52 6.46
CA VAL A 263 23.38 -1.78 7.07
C VAL A 263 24.10 -2.92 6.38
N ASP A 264 24.99 -3.59 7.10
CA ASP A 264 25.78 -4.70 6.57
C ASP A 264 25.42 -5.99 7.30
N VAL A 265 25.49 -7.11 6.57
CA VAL A 265 25.42 -8.47 7.13
C VAL A 265 26.75 -9.15 6.88
N GLU A 266 27.50 -9.43 7.94
CA GLU A 266 28.72 -10.23 7.86
C GLU A 266 28.38 -11.70 8.06
N ASN A 267 28.79 -12.54 7.11
CA ASN A 267 28.61 -13.98 7.16
C ASN A 267 29.98 -14.65 7.37
N LYS A 268 30.14 -15.36 8.49
CA LYS A 268 31.33 -16.15 8.80
C LYS A 268 31.03 -17.62 8.55
N LEU A 269 31.71 -18.20 7.57
CA LEU A 269 31.62 -19.63 7.30
C LEU A 269 32.33 -20.41 8.42
N LYS A 270 31.59 -21.27 9.12
CA LYS A 270 32.12 -22.28 10.04
C LYS A 270 32.04 -23.65 9.39
N SER A 271 32.69 -24.65 9.98
CA SER A 271 32.77 -26.01 9.44
C SER A 271 31.42 -26.69 9.21
N SER A 272 30.36 -26.27 9.93
CA SER A 272 29.03 -26.90 9.88
C SER A 272 27.86 -25.93 9.61
N HIS A 273 28.08 -24.62 9.63
CA HIS A 273 27.03 -23.61 9.46
C HIS A 273 27.62 -22.25 9.07
N VAL A 274 26.75 -21.33 8.63
CA VAL A 274 27.08 -19.91 8.49
C VAL A 274 26.73 -19.23 9.81
N GLU A 275 27.56 -18.31 10.28
CA GLU A 275 27.22 -17.44 11.40
C GLU A 275 27.05 -16.01 10.84
N SER A 276 25.85 -15.46 10.96
CA SER A 276 25.51 -14.14 10.40
C SER A 276 25.42 -13.10 11.51
N SER A 277 26.03 -11.93 11.30
CA SER A 277 25.93 -10.76 12.19
C SER A 277 25.49 -9.54 11.39
N ILE A 278 24.59 -8.73 11.94
CA ILE A 278 24.08 -7.51 11.32
C ILE A 278 24.62 -6.28 12.03
N PHE A 279 25.06 -5.28 11.26
CA PHE A 279 25.64 -4.04 11.78
C PHE A 279 24.97 -2.84 11.11
N VAL A 280 24.64 -1.83 11.92
CA VAL A 280 23.93 -0.61 11.47
C VAL A 280 24.69 0.63 11.95
N TYR A 281 25.21 1.48 11.06
CA TYR A 281 26.05 2.62 11.48
C TYR A 281 26.00 3.81 10.52
N PRO A 282 26.17 5.06 11.03
CA PRO A 282 26.11 6.26 10.19
C PRO A 282 27.31 6.34 9.22
N ILE A 283 27.04 6.79 8.00
CA ILE A 283 28.04 6.86 6.91
C ILE A 283 29.23 7.76 7.27
N ASN A 284 29.02 8.84 8.03
CA ASN A 284 30.04 9.86 8.32
C ASN A 284 30.92 9.55 9.56
N LYS A 285 30.78 8.37 10.19
CA LYS A 285 31.63 7.99 11.33
C LYS A 285 32.65 6.93 10.91
N ASN A 286 33.94 7.24 11.09
CA ASN A 286 35.02 6.28 10.93
C ASN A 286 34.80 5.09 11.88
N ILE A 287 34.73 3.88 11.33
CA ILE A 287 34.66 2.63 12.11
C ILE A 287 36.05 2.32 12.66
N GLN A 288 36.47 3.04 13.70
CA GLN A 288 37.52 2.56 14.59
C GLN A 288 36.96 1.71 15.76
N GLN A 289 35.68 1.33 15.70
CA GLN A 289 35.11 0.30 16.57
C GLN A 289 34.85 -0.98 15.77
N LYS A 290 35.93 -1.61 15.31
CA LYS A 290 35.93 -3.07 15.19
C LYS A 290 35.90 -3.64 16.60
N SER A 291 35.17 -4.75 16.75
CA SER A 291 35.08 -5.62 17.92
C SER A 291 34.35 -5.09 19.16
N GLN A 292 33.05 -4.80 19.03
CA GLN A 292 32.15 -5.51 19.92
C GLN A 292 31.43 -6.56 19.08
N GLU A 293 31.63 -7.82 19.42
CA GLU A 293 30.76 -8.90 18.95
C GLU A 293 29.33 -8.56 19.43
N SER A 294 28.61 -7.86 18.57
CA SER A 294 27.17 -7.64 18.69
C SER A 294 26.52 -8.48 17.60
N GLY A 295 26.57 -9.80 17.79
CA GLY A 295 25.55 -10.65 17.20
C GLY A 295 24.22 -10.36 17.91
N ILE A 296 23.10 -10.65 17.25
CA ILE A 296 21.82 -10.78 17.96
C ILE A 296 21.95 -12.01 18.86
N ILE A 297 22.57 -11.87 20.04
CA ILE A 297 22.70 -12.92 21.04
C ILE A 297 21.47 -12.81 21.94
N ASN A 298 20.35 -13.40 21.51
CA ASN A 298 19.24 -13.63 22.41
C ASN A 298 19.52 -14.87 23.26
N GLY A 299 19.84 -14.66 24.54
CA GLY A 299 19.64 -15.65 25.61
C GLY A 299 20.11 -17.09 25.33
N GLY A 300 21.34 -17.26 24.83
CA GLY A 300 21.95 -18.59 24.66
C GLY A 300 21.58 -19.36 23.39
N GLN A 301 20.97 -18.72 22.38
CA GLN A 301 20.72 -19.33 21.06
C GLN A 301 21.63 -18.70 20.00
N ALA A 302 22.45 -19.50 19.33
CA ALA A 302 23.21 -19.09 18.15
C ALA A 302 22.31 -19.20 16.90
N TYR A 303 22.14 -18.10 16.16
CA TYR A 303 21.43 -18.11 14.88
C TYR A 303 22.43 -18.28 13.74
N THR A 304 22.10 -19.15 12.79
CA THR A 304 22.94 -19.57 11.66
C THR A 304 22.64 -18.83 10.35
N GLY A 305 21.63 -17.95 10.33
CA GLY A 305 21.30 -17.14 9.17
C GLY A 305 20.48 -15.92 9.55
N VAL A 306 20.82 -14.78 8.96
CA VAL A 306 20.04 -13.53 9.06
C VAL A 306 19.65 -13.12 7.65
N ASP A 307 18.34 -13.03 7.41
CA ASP A 307 17.79 -12.53 6.16
C ASP A 307 16.90 -11.30 6.42
N ILE A 308 17.12 -10.22 5.66
CA ILE A 308 16.35 -8.97 5.76
C ILE A 308 15.13 -9.06 4.85
N PHE A 309 13.95 -8.88 5.43
CA PHE A 309 12.66 -8.92 4.71
C PHE A 309 12.09 -7.52 4.51
N PHE A 310 12.40 -6.59 5.42
CA PHE A 310 12.02 -5.19 5.33
C PHE A 310 13.03 -4.34 6.09
N ILE A 311 13.28 -3.14 5.58
CA ILE A 311 13.95 -2.08 6.33
C ILE A 311 13.27 -0.73 6.02
N GLY A 312 12.91 -0.02 7.09
CA GLY A 312 12.33 1.30 7.06
C GLY A 312 13.27 2.33 7.69
N ASN A 313 12.73 3.51 8.03
CA ASN A 313 13.53 4.53 8.70
C ASN A 313 13.94 4.09 10.11
N ASP A 314 13.08 3.42 10.87
CA ASP A 314 13.36 3.13 12.29
C ASP A 314 13.30 1.63 12.63
N TYR A 315 12.80 0.80 11.71
CA TYR A 315 12.55 -0.62 11.95
C TYR A 315 13.13 -1.50 10.85
N ILE A 316 13.42 -2.75 11.23
CA ILE A 316 13.93 -3.79 10.34
C ILE A 316 13.30 -5.13 10.69
N SER A 317 12.79 -5.82 9.67
CA SER A 317 12.21 -7.14 9.77
C SER A 317 13.23 -8.18 9.33
N LEU A 318 13.51 -9.13 10.21
CA LEU A 318 14.50 -10.17 10.01
C LEU A 318 13.85 -11.54 10.07
N GLU A 319 14.24 -12.42 9.15
CA GLU A 319 14.12 -13.85 9.31
C GLU A 319 15.43 -14.38 9.92
N LEU A 320 15.32 -14.95 11.11
CA LEU A 320 16.43 -15.52 11.85
C LEU A 320 16.33 -17.03 11.80
N ASN A 321 17.24 -17.65 11.05
CA ASN A 321 17.35 -19.09 10.96
C ASN A 321 18.40 -19.57 11.98
N GLY A 322 18.07 -20.56 12.80
CA GLY A 322 18.99 -21.12 13.78
C GLY A 322 18.88 -22.63 13.84
N SER A 323 20.02 -23.32 13.93
CA SER A 323 20.09 -24.73 14.30
C SER A 323 20.35 -24.85 15.80
N LYS A 324 19.46 -25.47 16.57
CA LYS A 324 19.81 -25.85 17.95
C LYS A 324 20.88 -26.94 17.90
N PHE A 325 22.12 -26.62 18.26
CA PHE A 325 23.15 -27.61 18.53
C PHE A 325 22.88 -28.26 19.88
N ASN A 326 22.11 -29.36 19.91
CA ASN A 326 22.18 -30.27 21.05
C ASN A 326 23.43 -31.15 20.91
N SER A 327 24.15 -31.37 22.01
CA SER A 327 25.37 -32.19 22.07
C SER A 327 25.18 -33.65 21.59
N ASN A 328 23.94 -34.07 21.36
CA ASN A 328 23.57 -35.32 20.71
C ASN A 328 22.91 -35.03 19.35
N ALA A 329 23.75 -34.71 18.37
CA ALA A 329 23.61 -34.99 16.94
C ALA A 329 22.23 -34.90 16.24
N ASN A 330 21.39 -33.90 16.52
CA ASN A 330 20.23 -33.58 15.67
C ASN A 330 20.05 -32.06 15.54
N ASN A 331 20.19 -31.55 14.31
CA ASN A 331 19.95 -30.16 13.97
C ASN A 331 18.46 -29.93 13.77
N SER A 332 17.80 -29.21 14.68
CA SER A 332 16.47 -28.70 14.41
C SER A 332 16.56 -27.28 13.85
N ASN A 333 16.07 -27.09 12.63
CA ASN A 333 16.02 -25.78 11.98
C ASN A 333 14.82 -25.01 12.55
N THR A 334 15.11 -23.89 13.22
CA THR A 334 14.10 -22.93 13.67
C THR A 334 14.22 -21.67 12.82
N SER A 335 13.09 -21.11 12.40
CA SER A 335 13.05 -19.87 11.64
C SER A 335 12.10 -18.88 12.31
N PHE A 336 12.62 -17.77 12.81
CA PHE A 336 11.85 -16.74 13.49
C PHE A 336 11.73 -15.50 12.63
N LEU A 337 10.50 -15.08 12.36
CA LEU A 337 10.23 -13.76 11.78
C LEU A 337 10.08 -12.74 12.91
N ARG A 338 10.94 -11.73 12.95
CA ARG A 338 11.02 -10.75 14.04
C ARG A 338 11.27 -9.33 13.55
N LEU A 339 10.67 -8.36 14.21
CA LEU A 339 10.91 -6.94 14.00
C LEU A 339 11.83 -6.36 15.08
N TYR A 340 12.83 -5.57 14.68
CA TYR A 340 13.75 -4.87 15.57
C TYR A 340 13.74 -3.36 15.29
N ALA A 341 14.09 -2.56 16.31
CA ALA A 341 14.40 -1.15 16.13
C ALA A 341 15.84 -1.03 15.61
N LEU A 342 16.06 -0.19 14.60
CA LEU A 342 17.39 -0.02 13.99
C LEU A 342 18.43 0.52 14.99
N ASP A 343 18.02 1.40 15.91
CA ASP A 343 18.92 1.98 16.91
C ASP A 343 19.42 0.98 17.95
N THR A 344 18.72 -0.13 18.12
CA THR A 344 19.09 -1.15 19.12
C THR A 344 19.85 -2.32 18.51
N ILE A 345 19.97 -2.42 17.18
CA ILE A 345 20.57 -3.60 16.51
C ILE A 345 22.00 -3.87 17.00
N ASN A 346 22.83 -2.84 17.13
CA ASN A 346 24.22 -3.02 17.57
C ASN A 346 24.35 -3.26 19.08
N SER A 347 23.26 -3.18 19.84
CA SER A 347 23.28 -3.35 21.30
C SER A 347 23.27 -4.82 21.68
N LYS A 348 24.03 -5.18 22.72
CA LYS A 348 23.98 -6.52 23.32
C LYS A 348 22.60 -6.89 23.89
N ASN A 349 21.77 -5.89 24.18
CA ASN A 349 20.41 -6.07 24.68
C ASN A 349 19.35 -5.86 23.58
N SER A 350 19.70 -6.10 22.31
CA SER A 350 18.76 -5.98 21.21
C SER A 350 17.65 -7.03 21.32
N SER A 351 16.45 -6.58 21.64
CA SER A 351 15.26 -7.42 21.76
C SER A 351 14.28 -7.14 20.62
N PRO A 352 13.57 -8.16 20.12
CA PRO A 352 12.50 -7.97 19.16
C PRO A 352 11.38 -7.13 19.76
N ILE A 353 10.71 -6.36 18.91
CA ILE A 353 9.58 -5.51 19.29
C ILE A 353 8.36 -6.39 19.55
N ILE A 354 7.59 -6.07 20.60
CA ILE A 354 6.26 -6.63 20.86
C ILE A 354 5.25 -5.91 19.95
N ILE A 355 4.36 -6.64 19.30
CA ILE A 355 3.41 -6.05 18.36
C ILE A 355 2.53 -4.94 18.97
N SER A 356 2.14 -5.04 20.24
CA SER A 356 1.37 -4.00 20.93
C SER A 356 2.18 -2.74 21.21
N ASN A 357 3.49 -2.84 21.38
CA ASN A 357 4.35 -1.65 21.50
C ASN A 357 4.47 -0.91 20.16
N LEU A 358 4.22 -1.59 19.04
CA LEU A 358 4.26 -0.99 17.71
C LEU A 358 2.93 -0.33 17.32
N LEU A 359 1.80 -1.00 17.58
CA LEU A 359 0.47 -0.61 17.05
C LEU A 359 -0.67 -0.66 18.07
N GLY A 360 -0.37 -0.83 19.36
CA GLY A 360 -1.36 -0.91 20.44
C GLY A 360 -2.03 -2.28 20.58
N GLU A 361 -2.93 -2.40 21.55
CA GLU A 361 -3.57 -3.67 21.93
C GLU A 361 -4.44 -4.29 20.83
N ASP A 362 -5.00 -3.46 19.93
CA ASP A 362 -5.76 -3.97 18.79
C ASP A 362 -4.89 -4.78 17.82
N ALA A 363 -3.59 -4.55 17.80
CA ALA A 363 -2.65 -5.34 17.01
C ALA A 363 -2.49 -6.78 17.54
N ILE A 364 -2.63 -6.99 18.85
CA ILE A 364 -2.66 -8.35 19.43
C ILE A 364 -3.91 -9.10 18.97
N LYS A 365 -5.06 -8.41 18.93
CA LYS A 365 -6.31 -9.02 18.42
C LYS A 365 -6.16 -9.40 16.94
N ALA A 366 -5.62 -8.50 16.12
CA ALA A 366 -5.35 -8.76 14.71
C ALA A 366 -4.37 -9.94 14.52
N LEU A 367 -3.30 -10.01 15.31
CA LEU A 367 -2.34 -11.14 15.27
C LEU A 367 -3.04 -12.47 15.54
N ASN A 368 -3.85 -12.55 16.61
CA ASN A 368 -4.60 -13.75 16.96
C ASN A 368 -5.64 -14.10 15.90
N GLN A 369 -6.33 -13.12 15.32
CA GLN A 369 -7.28 -13.33 14.23
C GLN A 369 -6.61 -13.92 13.00
N GLY A 370 -5.46 -13.38 12.59
CA GLY A 370 -4.67 -13.90 11.46
C GLY A 370 -4.22 -15.34 11.69
N ALA A 371 -3.70 -15.64 12.89
CA ALA A 371 -3.28 -16.98 13.27
C ALA A 371 -4.45 -17.98 13.26
N ALA A 372 -5.59 -17.61 13.84
CA ALA A 372 -6.78 -18.45 13.86
C ALA A 372 -7.32 -18.73 12.46
N ALA A 373 -7.33 -17.72 11.58
CA ALA A 373 -7.73 -17.90 10.18
C ALA A 373 -6.80 -18.89 9.45
N TYR A 374 -5.49 -18.77 9.66
CA TYR A 374 -4.51 -19.69 9.10
C TYR A 374 -4.69 -21.12 9.63
N LEU A 375 -4.77 -21.32 10.94
CA LEU A 375 -5.00 -22.64 11.54
C LEU A 375 -6.31 -23.29 11.05
N THR A 376 -7.35 -22.48 10.83
CA THR A 376 -8.64 -22.95 10.31
C THR A 376 -8.53 -23.43 8.86
N SER A 377 -7.65 -22.83 8.07
CA SER A 377 -7.38 -23.23 6.68
C SER A 377 -6.64 -24.56 6.56
N LEU A 378 -5.95 -25.00 7.61
CA LEU A 378 -5.23 -26.27 7.65
C LEU A 378 -6.16 -27.45 7.95
N ASN A 379 -5.76 -28.63 7.45
CA ASN A 379 -6.41 -29.88 7.84
C ASN A 379 -6.09 -30.24 9.30
N PHE A 380 -6.84 -31.17 9.87
CA PHE A 380 -6.73 -31.53 11.29
C PHE A 380 -5.31 -31.98 11.70
N ASN A 381 -4.66 -32.80 10.88
CA ASN A 381 -3.32 -33.32 11.19
C ASN A 381 -2.24 -32.24 11.11
N GLU A 382 -2.33 -31.34 10.14
CA GLU A 382 -1.42 -30.19 10.02
C GLU A 382 -1.64 -29.22 11.18
N ARG A 383 -2.88 -28.87 11.47
CA ARG A 383 -3.24 -27.95 12.56
C ARG A 383 -2.69 -28.41 13.90
N GLN A 384 -2.81 -29.70 14.22
CA GLN A 384 -2.32 -30.24 15.50
C GLN A 384 -0.82 -30.12 15.68
N LYS A 385 -0.07 -30.03 14.58
CA LYS A 385 1.39 -29.89 14.62
C LYS A 385 1.83 -28.45 14.78
N MET A 386 0.96 -27.45 14.63
CA MET A 386 1.35 -26.04 14.70
C MET A 386 1.18 -25.46 16.12
N GLU A 387 1.92 -24.40 16.42
CA GLU A 387 1.62 -23.52 17.56
C GLU A 387 0.17 -23.05 17.49
N GLN A 388 -0.58 -23.19 18.58
CA GLN A 388 -2.00 -22.81 18.60
C GLN A 388 -2.21 -21.33 18.94
N ILE A 389 -1.19 -20.67 19.51
CA ILE A 389 -1.22 -19.27 19.92
C ILE A 389 0.04 -18.61 19.36
N PRO A 390 -0.09 -17.53 18.57
CA PRO A 390 1.07 -16.81 18.06
C PRO A 390 1.79 -16.08 19.20
N SER A 391 3.13 -16.07 19.15
CA SER A 391 3.93 -15.21 20.02
C SER A 391 3.81 -13.74 19.59
N ASN A 392 3.72 -12.83 20.56
CA ASN A 392 3.65 -11.37 20.31
C ASN A 392 4.91 -10.78 19.65
N TYR A 393 5.97 -11.59 19.52
CA TYR A 393 7.22 -11.24 18.83
C TYR A 393 7.35 -11.91 17.44
N SER A 394 6.47 -12.85 17.10
CA SER A 394 6.56 -13.66 15.88
C SER A 394 5.84 -12.98 14.72
N PHE A 395 6.33 -11.80 14.37
CA PHE A 395 5.81 -11.02 13.27
C PHE A 395 6.91 -10.17 12.62
N GLY A 396 6.64 -9.76 11.39
CA GLY A 396 7.51 -8.91 10.60
C GLY A 396 6.72 -8.09 9.59
N ILE A 397 7.43 -7.20 8.90
CA ILE A 397 6.90 -6.44 7.77
C ILE A 397 7.43 -7.08 6.50
N ILE A 398 6.55 -7.33 5.54
CA ILE A 398 6.90 -7.90 4.24
C ILE A 398 6.20 -7.15 3.11
N ARG A 399 6.66 -7.38 1.89
CA ARG A 399 6.09 -6.76 0.69
C ARG A 399 5.04 -7.65 0.03
N ARG A 400 3.89 -7.08 -0.33
CA ARG A 400 2.82 -7.77 -1.08
C ARG A 400 2.02 -6.80 -1.97
N ASN A 401 2.04 -7.04 -3.29
CA ASN A 401 1.16 -6.41 -4.31
C ASN A 401 0.91 -4.91 -4.12
N GLY A 402 1.96 -4.09 -4.19
CA GLY A 402 1.86 -2.64 -4.01
C GLY A 402 1.95 -2.11 -2.58
N LYS A 403 1.99 -2.96 -1.54
CA LYS A 403 2.03 -2.54 -0.13
C LYS A 403 3.02 -3.30 0.76
N TRP A 404 3.44 -2.64 1.83
CA TRP A 404 4.03 -3.26 3.01
C TRP A 404 2.92 -3.74 3.95
N VAL A 405 3.00 -4.98 4.40
CA VAL A 405 1.99 -5.60 5.26
C VAL A 405 2.64 -6.33 6.43
N LEU A 406 1.90 -6.47 7.53
CA LEU A 406 2.32 -7.32 8.63
C LEU A 406 2.06 -8.80 8.33
N ARG A 407 3.07 -9.61 8.61
CA ARG A 407 3.04 -11.06 8.49
C ARG A 407 3.38 -11.67 9.85
N GLY A 408 2.55 -12.59 10.32
CA GLY A 408 2.82 -13.40 11.49
C GLY A 408 3.32 -14.79 11.08
N ARG A 409 3.98 -15.49 12.02
CA ARG A 409 4.48 -16.86 11.82
C ARG A 409 4.13 -17.75 13.01
N LEU A 410 3.57 -18.92 12.71
CA LEU A 410 3.45 -20.05 13.64
C LEU A 410 4.53 -21.09 13.30
N ASN A 411 5.17 -21.61 14.33
CA ASN A 411 6.11 -22.72 14.17
C ASN A 411 5.42 -24.06 14.39
N GLU A 412 6.00 -25.12 13.83
CA GLU A 412 5.61 -26.49 14.16
C GLU A 412 6.07 -26.83 15.60
N LEU A 413 5.22 -27.48 16.38
CA LEU A 413 5.49 -27.92 17.74
C LEU A 413 6.55 -29.04 17.77
N ASP A 414 6.64 -29.82 16.69
CA ASP A 414 7.45 -31.04 16.62
C ASP A 414 8.88 -30.83 16.08
N ILE A 415 9.41 -29.60 16.23
CA ILE A 415 10.85 -29.27 16.03
C ILE A 415 11.74 -30.02 17.08
N LEU A 416 11.13 -30.83 17.95
CA LEU A 416 11.78 -31.66 18.97
C LEU A 416 11.76 -33.17 18.66
N SER A 417 11.09 -33.64 17.59
CA SER A 417 11.16 -35.05 17.21
C SER A 417 12.32 -35.33 16.25
N GLU A 418 12.98 -36.47 16.46
CA GLU A 418 14.19 -36.95 15.76
C GLU A 418 14.00 -37.22 14.25
N LYS A 419 12.85 -36.81 13.68
CA LYS A 419 12.48 -36.99 12.27
C LYS A 419 12.01 -35.69 11.62
N SER A 420 12.59 -34.55 11.98
CA SER A 420 12.40 -33.33 11.19
C SER A 420 13.10 -33.48 9.84
N SER A 421 12.31 -33.69 8.79
CA SER A 421 12.76 -33.49 7.41
C SER A 421 13.25 -32.06 7.22
N GLU A 422 14.14 -31.85 6.27
CA GLU A 422 14.77 -30.56 5.91
C GLU A 422 13.78 -29.39 5.64
N ASN A 423 12.48 -29.66 5.59
CA ASN A 423 11.41 -28.68 5.51
C ASN A 423 10.56 -28.70 6.79
N SER A 424 10.94 -27.93 7.81
CA SER A 424 9.99 -27.53 8.85
C SER A 424 8.90 -26.67 8.19
N ASN A 425 7.63 -27.04 8.31
CA ASN A 425 6.55 -26.23 7.73
C ASN A 425 6.36 -24.96 8.58
N LEU A 426 6.67 -23.81 7.99
CA LEU A 426 6.44 -22.50 8.61
C LEU A 426 5.03 -22.03 8.28
N GLY A 427 4.27 -21.66 9.32
CA GLY A 427 2.90 -21.21 9.19
C GLY A 427 2.80 -19.71 9.09
N ASP A 428 3.07 -19.16 7.90
CA ASP A 428 3.00 -17.73 7.67
C ASP A 428 1.56 -17.28 7.38
N PHE A 429 1.13 -16.20 8.05
CA PHE A 429 -0.23 -15.68 7.93
C PHE A 429 -0.27 -14.15 7.94
N ASP A 430 -1.28 -13.56 7.31
CA ASP A 430 -1.45 -12.12 7.27
C ASP A 430 -2.03 -11.61 8.60
N ILE A 431 -1.50 -10.50 9.09
CA ILE A 431 -2.05 -9.79 10.24
C ILE A 431 -2.93 -8.66 9.67
N PRO A 432 -4.26 -8.69 9.83
CA PRO A 432 -5.19 -7.76 9.18
C PRO A 432 -5.21 -6.39 9.88
N ILE A 433 -4.08 -5.70 9.89
CA ILE A 433 -3.92 -4.35 10.42
C ILE A 433 -3.11 -3.49 9.44
N ILE A 434 -3.49 -2.22 9.34
CA ILE A 434 -2.82 -1.26 8.47
C ILE A 434 -1.63 -0.65 9.21
N LEU A 435 -0.47 -0.60 8.54
CA LEU A 435 0.72 0.06 9.06
C LEU A 435 0.51 1.59 9.05
N THR A 436 0.93 2.26 10.12
CA THR A 436 0.90 3.72 10.19
C THR A 436 2.06 4.33 9.38
N LYS A 437 1.89 5.58 8.96
CA LYS A 437 2.93 6.35 8.22
C LYS A 437 4.26 6.47 8.97
N ASP A 438 4.22 6.35 10.30
CA ASP A 438 5.41 6.45 11.16
C ASP A 438 6.28 5.19 11.08
N ILE A 439 5.71 4.05 10.65
CA ILE A 439 6.42 2.79 10.40
C ILE A 439 6.84 2.70 8.94
N VAL A 440 5.92 3.01 8.03
CA VAL A 440 6.14 2.97 6.58
C VAL A 440 5.57 4.24 5.94
N ALA A 441 6.46 5.15 5.57
CA ALA A 441 6.07 6.36 4.85
C ALA A 441 5.80 6.05 3.37
N TYR A 442 4.78 6.71 2.80
CA TYR A 442 4.47 6.68 1.37
C TYR A 442 4.24 5.29 0.76
N ASP A 443 3.41 4.47 1.39
CA ASP A 443 3.04 3.11 0.93
C ASP A 443 1.72 3.03 0.14
N SER A 444 1.26 4.17 -0.40
CA SER A 444 0.05 4.21 -1.22
C SER A 444 0.37 3.87 -2.67
N LEU A 445 -0.38 2.94 -3.26
CA LEU A 445 -0.27 2.59 -4.67
C LEU A 445 -1.24 3.42 -5.53
N TYR A 446 -0.69 4.08 -6.55
CA TYR A 446 -1.42 4.83 -7.57
C TYR A 446 -0.66 4.81 -8.92
N PRO A 447 -1.29 4.43 -10.05
CA PRO A 447 -2.68 3.97 -10.21
C PRO A 447 -2.97 2.64 -9.52
N SER A 448 -4.22 2.18 -9.59
CA SER A 448 -4.59 0.90 -8.97
C SER A 448 -3.80 -0.27 -9.56
N TRP A 449 -3.66 -1.34 -8.78
CA TRP A 449 -2.99 -2.57 -9.20
C TRP A 449 -3.56 -3.14 -10.51
N SER A 450 -4.89 -3.04 -10.71
CA SER A 450 -5.54 -3.48 -11.95
C SER A 450 -5.07 -2.70 -13.17
N ILE A 451 -4.93 -1.37 -13.06
CA ILE A 451 -4.45 -0.50 -14.14
C ILE A 451 -2.99 -0.82 -14.47
N ILE A 452 -2.17 -1.05 -13.43
CA ILE A 452 -0.77 -1.46 -13.62
C ILE A 452 -0.70 -2.81 -14.34
N LYS A 453 -1.53 -3.79 -13.95
CA LYS A 453 -1.54 -5.13 -14.57
C LYS A 453 -2.12 -5.14 -15.99
N GLU A 454 -2.99 -4.21 -16.32
CA GLU A 454 -3.48 -4.01 -17.69
C GLU A 454 -2.34 -3.55 -18.61
N MET A 455 -1.53 -2.60 -18.14
CA MET A 455 -0.40 -2.07 -18.91
C MET A 455 0.82 -3.00 -18.90
N VAL A 456 1.10 -3.65 -17.77
CA VAL A 456 2.26 -4.52 -17.54
C VAL A 456 1.79 -5.85 -16.93
N PRO A 457 1.32 -6.81 -17.76
CA PRO A 457 0.78 -8.09 -17.28
C PRO A 457 1.78 -8.93 -16.47
N GLU A 458 3.08 -8.77 -16.68
CA GLU A 458 4.14 -9.46 -15.94
C GLU A 458 4.53 -8.79 -14.62
N ALA A 459 3.89 -7.68 -14.25
CA ALA A 459 4.16 -6.99 -12.99
C ALA A 459 3.92 -7.92 -11.78
N VAL A 460 4.94 -7.99 -10.92
CA VAL A 460 4.94 -8.70 -9.64
C VAL A 460 4.83 -7.74 -8.46
N ASP A 461 5.28 -6.49 -8.64
CA ASP A 461 5.08 -5.43 -7.66
C ASP A 461 5.11 -4.03 -8.29
N ALA A 462 4.77 -2.99 -7.51
CA ALA A 462 4.91 -1.60 -7.94
C ALA A 462 5.03 -0.60 -6.77
N TYR A 463 5.67 0.54 -7.02
CA TYR A 463 5.87 1.63 -6.04
C TYR A 463 5.49 2.96 -6.66
N SER A 464 4.61 3.71 -6.01
CA SER A 464 4.11 4.99 -6.52
C SER A 464 4.72 6.16 -5.78
N SER A 465 5.10 7.20 -6.53
CA SER A 465 5.67 8.40 -5.93
C SER A 465 4.62 9.13 -5.08
N PRO A 466 5.03 9.84 -4.01
CA PRO A 466 4.10 10.56 -3.13
C PRO A 466 3.25 11.61 -3.86
N ASN A 467 3.84 12.24 -4.87
CA ASN A 467 3.18 13.21 -5.75
C ASN A 467 2.35 12.56 -6.87
N ARG A 468 2.31 11.23 -6.95
CA ARG A 468 1.53 10.43 -7.93
C ARG A 468 1.89 10.65 -9.40
N HIS A 469 3.04 11.26 -9.66
CA HIS A 469 3.53 11.51 -11.02
C HIS A 469 4.26 10.33 -11.62
N TYR A 470 4.73 9.39 -10.80
CA TYR A 470 5.52 8.26 -11.23
C TYR A 470 5.05 6.97 -10.57
N VAL A 471 5.17 5.88 -11.32
CA VAL A 471 5.08 4.53 -10.79
C VAL A 471 6.26 3.71 -11.27
N ILE A 472 6.85 2.97 -10.35
CA ILE A 472 7.94 2.04 -10.59
C ILE A 472 7.34 0.65 -10.55
N VAL A 473 7.24 0.01 -11.71
CA VAL A 473 6.70 -1.34 -11.88
C VAL A 473 7.85 -2.35 -11.84
N ILE A 474 7.67 -3.40 -11.04
CA ILE A 474 8.64 -4.46 -10.85
C ILE A 474 8.14 -5.72 -11.55
N THR A 475 9.03 -6.31 -12.33
CA THR A 475 8.85 -7.62 -12.97
C THR A 475 9.89 -8.58 -12.39
N LYS A 476 9.89 -9.85 -12.82
CA LYS A 476 10.89 -10.82 -12.38
C LYS A 476 12.33 -10.47 -12.78
N THR A 477 12.52 -9.65 -13.80
CA THR A 477 13.84 -9.37 -14.41
C THR A 477 14.17 -7.89 -14.51
N SER A 478 13.19 -7.01 -14.29
CA SER A 478 13.34 -5.59 -14.59
C SER A 478 12.51 -4.71 -13.67
N LEU A 479 13.05 -3.54 -13.37
CA LEU A 479 12.38 -2.38 -12.81
C LEU A 479 12.09 -1.41 -13.95
N ILE A 480 10.86 -0.91 -14.03
CA ILE A 480 10.39 -0.05 -15.12
C ILE A 480 9.71 1.19 -14.54
N VAL A 481 10.19 2.37 -14.91
CA VAL A 481 9.64 3.65 -14.46
C VAL A 481 8.68 4.18 -15.52
N TYR A 482 7.45 4.50 -15.11
CA TYR A 482 6.45 5.17 -15.94
C TYR A 482 6.07 6.52 -15.32
N ASN A 483 5.77 7.51 -16.17
CA ASN A 483 4.97 8.64 -15.74
C ASN A 483 3.50 8.21 -15.55
N VAL A 484 2.79 8.97 -14.73
CA VAL A 484 1.37 8.79 -14.48
C VAL A 484 0.64 10.09 -14.81
N THR A 485 -0.36 9.98 -15.69
CA THR A 485 -1.24 11.09 -16.09
C THR A 485 -2.67 10.60 -16.05
N ASP A 486 -3.56 11.37 -15.43
CA ASP A 486 -4.99 11.06 -15.33
C ASP A 486 -5.27 9.64 -14.82
N GLY A 487 -4.46 9.19 -13.85
CA GLY A 487 -4.57 7.85 -13.26
C GLY A 487 -4.17 6.70 -14.18
N ARG A 488 -3.43 6.96 -15.26
CA ARG A 488 -2.93 5.94 -16.19
C ARG A 488 -1.42 6.03 -16.35
N LEU A 489 -0.80 4.88 -16.62
CA LEU A 489 0.61 4.81 -16.99
C LEU A 489 0.78 5.40 -18.39
N GLY A 490 1.86 6.16 -18.59
CA GLY A 490 2.24 6.60 -19.94
C GLY A 490 2.48 5.42 -20.87
N SER A 491 2.26 5.64 -22.17
CA SER A 491 2.36 4.58 -23.19
C SER A 491 3.77 4.00 -23.38
N SER A 492 4.81 4.71 -22.94
CA SER A 492 6.20 4.28 -23.00
C SER A 492 6.90 4.47 -21.66
N PRO A 493 7.79 3.55 -21.27
CA PRO A 493 8.58 3.69 -20.05
C PRO A 493 9.58 4.85 -20.16
N LEU A 494 9.77 5.58 -19.07
CA LEU A 494 10.79 6.63 -18.96
C LEU A 494 12.19 6.04 -18.78
N LEU A 495 12.26 4.91 -18.07
CA LEU A 495 13.50 4.21 -17.76
C LEU A 495 13.21 2.73 -17.48
N THR A 496 14.10 1.86 -17.95
CA THR A 496 14.10 0.43 -17.62
C THR A 496 15.47 0.04 -17.08
N PHE A 497 15.48 -0.75 -16.01
CA PHE A 497 16.68 -1.23 -15.34
C PHE A 497 16.58 -2.72 -15.07
N ASN A 498 17.66 -3.47 -15.32
CA ASN A 498 17.67 -4.92 -15.14
C ASN A 498 17.94 -5.28 -13.66
N LEU A 499 17.11 -6.18 -13.15
CA LEU A 499 17.26 -6.78 -11.84
C LEU A 499 18.11 -8.05 -11.94
N ASN A 500 18.79 -8.37 -10.85
CA ASN A 500 19.49 -9.63 -10.70
C ASN A 500 18.49 -10.79 -10.57
N SER A 501 18.96 -12.02 -10.77
CA SER A 501 18.12 -13.21 -10.58
C SER A 501 17.59 -13.29 -9.16
N LYS A 502 16.29 -13.57 -9.01
CA LYS A 502 15.57 -13.66 -7.72
C LYS A 502 15.74 -12.42 -6.82
N GLU A 503 15.95 -11.25 -7.41
CA GLU A 503 16.14 -10.03 -6.65
C GLU A 503 14.81 -9.46 -6.15
N ASN A 504 14.74 -9.19 -4.85
CA ASN A 504 13.56 -8.68 -4.16
C ASN A 504 13.85 -7.31 -3.54
N ILE A 505 12.86 -6.43 -3.54
CA ILE A 505 12.97 -5.13 -2.88
C ILE A 505 12.58 -5.29 -1.41
N ILE A 506 13.48 -4.90 -0.52
CA ILE A 506 13.35 -4.96 0.94
C ILE A 506 13.25 -3.56 1.57
N MET A 507 13.42 -2.49 0.79
CA MET A 507 13.34 -1.11 1.25
C MET A 507 12.78 -0.22 0.14
N SER A 508 11.88 0.69 0.49
CA SER A 508 11.43 1.77 -0.38
C SER A 508 11.35 3.07 0.42
N GLN A 509 12.22 4.03 0.12
CA GLN A 509 12.34 5.27 0.89
C GLN A 509 12.30 6.47 -0.05
N TRP A 510 11.20 7.21 0.00
CA TRP A 510 10.96 8.35 -0.87
C TRP A 510 11.60 9.63 -0.34
N SER A 511 12.10 10.42 -1.26
CA SER A 511 12.54 11.79 -1.07
C SER A 511 11.72 12.69 -1.99
N THR A 512 11.26 13.82 -1.47
CA THR A 512 10.44 14.78 -2.21
C THR A 512 11.01 16.18 -2.06
N GLY A 513 10.64 17.08 -2.97
CA GLY A 513 11.01 18.47 -2.80
C GLY A 513 12.52 18.72 -2.91
N SER A 514 13.01 19.63 -2.07
CA SER A 514 14.44 19.96 -1.96
C SER A 514 15.32 18.80 -1.48
N TYR A 515 14.76 17.79 -0.81
CA TYR A 515 15.52 16.64 -0.33
C TYR A 515 16.04 15.77 -1.48
N VAL A 516 15.39 15.77 -2.65
CA VAL A 516 15.83 14.97 -3.81
C VAL A 516 17.24 15.36 -4.21
N ARG A 517 17.50 16.66 -4.35
CA ARG A 517 18.84 17.17 -4.68
C ARG A 517 19.86 16.84 -3.59
N THR A 518 19.49 17.00 -2.33
CA THR A 518 20.38 16.70 -1.19
C THR A 518 20.77 15.23 -1.17
N TRP A 519 19.82 14.33 -1.43
CA TRP A 519 20.06 12.88 -1.49
C TRP A 519 20.94 12.54 -2.68
N ASP A 520 20.63 13.09 -3.86
CA ASP A 520 21.39 12.90 -5.10
C ASP A 520 22.87 13.28 -4.94
N GLU A 521 23.15 14.44 -4.35
CA GLU A 521 24.53 14.89 -4.07
C GLU A 521 25.25 13.97 -3.08
N GLN A 522 24.55 13.38 -2.11
CA GLN A 522 25.13 12.45 -1.14
C GLN A 522 25.39 11.07 -1.75
N MET A 523 24.45 10.52 -2.52
CA MET A 523 24.60 9.23 -3.19
C MET A 523 25.75 9.27 -4.21
N LYS A 524 25.87 10.35 -4.99
CA LYS A 524 26.98 10.55 -5.93
C LYS A 524 28.35 10.63 -5.26
N LYS A 525 28.45 11.08 -4.00
CA LYS A 525 29.71 11.04 -3.24
C LYS A 525 30.08 9.61 -2.86
N LEU A 526 29.12 8.77 -2.54
CA LEU A 526 29.35 7.37 -2.13
C LEU A 526 29.78 6.48 -3.29
N ILE A 527 29.33 6.78 -4.51
CA ILE A 527 29.70 6.02 -5.72
C ILE A 527 31.13 6.33 -6.18
N LYS A 528 31.66 7.51 -5.84
CA LYS A 528 33.01 7.94 -6.22
C LYS A 528 34.10 7.44 -5.26
N GLN A 529 33.72 6.88 -4.11
CA GLN A 529 34.61 6.27 -3.13
C GLN A 529 34.70 4.76 -3.40
#